data_AF-A0A5K8ALL8-F1
#
_entry.id   AF-A0A5K8ALL8-F1
#
_cell.length_a   1.000
_cell.length_b   1.000
_cell.length_c   1.000
_cell.angle_alpha   90.00
_cell.angle_beta   90.00
_cell.angle_gamma   90.00
#
_symmetry.space_group_name_H-M   'P 1'
#
loop_
_entity.id
_entity.type
_entity.pdbx_description
1 polymer ?
#
loop_
_entity_poly.entity_id
_entity_poly.type
_entity_poly.pdbx_seq_one_letter_code
_entity_poly.pdbx_strand_id
1 'polypeptide(L)'
;MRQGFRGRPRKYGRKLGNAAALAVRFKSLAKEYIVNLYGRNRNVVAYERVVMLKTIRCAVKVVWIYRKTQWVALYSTDLSLSAFG
;
A
#
# COMPACT_ATOMS: atom_id res chain seq x y z
N MET A 1 -13.30 7.13 26.18
CA MET A 1 -12.55 8.40 26.36
C MET A 1 -12.12 8.93 24.99
N ARG A 2 -12.71 10.02 24.49
CA ARG A 2 -12.32 10.70 23.24
C ARG A 2 -11.60 12.00 23.61
N GLN A 3 -10.26 11.99 23.63
CA GLN A 3 -9.48 13.23 23.83
C GLN A 3 -9.54 14.07 22.56
N GLY A 4 -10.20 15.22 22.65
CA GLY A 4 -10.24 16.23 21.61
C GLY A 4 -8.92 16.98 21.53
N PHE A 5 -8.34 17.04 20.34
CA PHE A 5 -7.22 17.95 20.06
C PHE A 5 -7.78 19.28 19.55
N ARG A 6 -7.65 20.34 20.38
CA ARG A 6 -7.94 21.75 20.02
C ARG A 6 -6.84 22.28 19.09
N GLY A 7 -6.91 21.92 17.81
CA GLY A 7 -6.05 22.46 16.75
C GLY A 7 -6.60 22.12 15.37
N ARG A 8 -6.22 22.89 14.33
CA ARG A 8 -6.62 22.59 12.95
C ARG A 8 -6.29 21.13 12.64
N PRO A 9 -7.27 20.30 12.24
CA PRO A 9 -7.00 18.91 11.90
C PRO A 9 -5.87 18.86 10.88
N ARG A 10 -4.91 17.97 11.12
CA ARG A 10 -3.73 17.86 10.26
C ARG A 10 -4.23 17.69 8.82
N LYS A 11 -3.76 18.55 7.91
CA LYS A 11 -4.12 18.50 6.48
C LYS A 11 -3.89 17.12 5.86
N TYR A 12 -2.93 16.39 6.43
CA TYR A 12 -2.64 15.00 6.14
C TYR A 12 -2.81 14.17 7.41
N GLY A 13 -3.28 12.94 7.29
CA GLY A 13 -3.41 12.00 8.40
C GLY A 13 -2.09 11.66 9.10
N ARG A 14 -2.10 10.62 9.95
CA ARG A 14 -0.89 10.19 10.67
C ARG A 14 0.20 9.76 9.69
N LYS A 15 1.44 10.22 9.91
CA LYS A 15 2.61 9.78 9.13
C LYS A 15 2.80 8.27 9.30
N LEU A 16 2.70 7.51 8.21
CA LEU A 16 2.77 6.05 8.22
C LEU A 16 4.21 5.51 8.31
N GLY A 17 5.22 6.30 7.92
CA GLY A 17 6.63 5.90 7.98
C GLY A 17 7.23 5.65 6.60
N ASN A 18 8.29 4.83 6.54
CA ASN A 18 8.98 4.45 5.31
C ASN A 18 8.34 3.21 4.66
N ALA A 19 8.34 3.13 3.33
CA ALA A 19 7.83 2.00 2.56
C ALA A 19 8.46 0.66 2.97
N ALA A 20 9.76 0.63 3.30
CA ALA A 20 10.45 -0.57 3.77
C ALA A 20 9.93 -1.07 5.13
N ALA A 21 9.76 -0.15 6.09
CA ALA A 21 9.23 -0.49 7.41
C ALA A 21 7.76 -0.95 7.32
N LEU A 22 6.99 -0.34 6.41
CA LEU A 22 5.62 -0.75 6.12
C LEU A 22 5.57 -2.11 5.42
N ALA A 23 6.51 -2.41 4.52
CA ALA A 23 6.59 -3.70 3.85
C ALA A 23 6.75 -4.85 4.86
N VAL A 24 7.64 -4.70 5.84
CA VAL A 24 7.81 -5.72 6.88
C VAL A 24 6.54 -5.89 7.73
N ARG A 25 5.88 -4.77 8.11
CA ARG A 25 4.65 -4.81 8.90
C ARG A 25 3.46 -5.39 8.15
N PHE A 26 3.34 -5.12 6.86
CA PHE A 26 2.21 -5.54 6.04
C PHE A 26 2.42 -6.91 5.40
N LYS A 27 3.61 -7.49 5.49
CA LYS A 27 3.88 -8.85 5.01
C LYS A 27 2.93 -9.89 5.61
N SER A 28 2.54 -9.74 6.88
CA SER A 28 1.58 -10.64 7.54
C SER A 28 0.13 -10.44 7.10
N LEU A 29 -0.20 -9.27 6.55
CA LEU A 29 -1.54 -8.93 6.02
C LEU A 29 -1.64 -9.16 4.51
N ALA A 30 -0.52 -9.50 3.87
CA ALA A 30 -0.46 -9.71 2.44
C ALA A 30 -1.19 -11.00 2.05
N LYS A 31 -1.90 -10.94 0.93
CA LYS A 31 -2.62 -12.08 0.35
C LYS A 31 -1.81 -12.65 -0.80
N GLU A 32 -1.92 -13.95 -1.00
CA GLU A 32 -1.39 -14.61 -2.18
C GLU A 32 -2.37 -14.43 -3.34
N TYR A 33 -1.84 -14.08 -4.50
CA TYR A 33 -2.57 -13.86 -5.73
C TYR A 33 -1.93 -14.67 -6.84
N ILE A 34 -2.75 -15.29 -7.67
CA ILE A 34 -2.28 -16.00 -8.86
C ILE A 34 -2.47 -15.05 -10.04
N VAL A 35 -1.37 -14.55 -10.59
CA VAL A 35 -1.38 -13.69 -11.77
C VAL A 35 -0.84 -14.46 -12.97
N ASN A 36 -1.56 -14.41 -14.08
CA ASN A 36 -1.08 -14.93 -15.34
C ASN A 36 -0.12 -13.91 -15.98
N LEU A 37 1.18 -14.15 -15.84
CA LEU A 37 2.23 -13.34 -16.44
C LEU A 37 2.79 -14.07 -17.65
N TYR A 38 2.52 -13.53 -18.84
CA TYR A 38 2.99 -14.06 -20.13
C TYR A 38 2.60 -15.54 -20.37
N GLY A 39 1.34 -15.89 -20.09
CA GLY A 39 0.83 -17.25 -20.27
C GLY A 39 1.28 -18.23 -19.19
N ARG A 40 1.95 -17.76 -18.13
CA ARG A 40 2.33 -18.58 -16.97
C ARG A 40 1.73 -18.01 -15.69
N ASN A 41 0.96 -18.84 -14.99
CA ASN A 41 0.47 -18.53 -13.66
C ASN A 41 1.64 -18.43 -12.69
N ARG A 42 1.71 -17.30 -11.99
CA ARG A 42 2.70 -17.05 -10.94
C ARG A 42 1.98 -16.63 -9.68
N ASN A 43 2.37 -17.28 -8.59
CA ASN A 43 1.94 -16.88 -7.26
C ASN A 43 2.77 -15.67 -6.83
N VAL A 44 2.09 -14.57 -6.54
CA VAL A 44 2.66 -13.36 -5.99
C VAL A 44 1.96 -13.04 -4.68
N VAL A 45 2.72 -12.63 -3.68
CA VAL A 45 2.13 -12.18 -2.42
C VAL A 45 2.10 -10.67 -2.45
N ALA A 46 0.94 -10.07 -2.21
CA ALA A 46 0.80 -8.64 -2.27
C ALA A 46 -0.16 -8.06 -1.22
N TYR A 47 0.06 -6.79 -0.91
CA TYR A 47 -0.79 -6.03 -0.01
C TYR A 47 -1.01 -4.64 -0.59
N GLU A 48 -2.26 -4.20 -0.65
CA GLU A 48 -2.61 -2.86 -1.09
C GLU A 48 -3.17 -2.00 0.04
N ARG A 49 -2.88 -0.69 -0.02
CA ARG A 49 -3.43 0.29 0.92
C ARG A 49 -3.53 1.68 0.29
N VAL A 50 -4.64 2.35 0.52
CA VAL A 50 -4.80 3.76 0.14
C VAL A 50 -4.14 4.65 1.20
N VAL A 51 -3.25 5.54 0.76
CA VAL A 51 -2.52 6.50 1.61
C VAL A 51 -2.51 7.87 0.93
N MET A 52 -2.40 8.94 1.72
CA MET A 52 -2.23 10.28 1.17
C MET A 52 -0.75 10.62 1.03
N LEU A 53 -0.29 10.81 -0.22
CA LEU A 53 1.08 11.23 -0.49
C LEU A 53 1.21 12.74 -0.32
N LYS A 54 2.16 13.18 0.50
CA LYS A 54 2.40 14.62 0.72
C LYS A 54 2.97 15.31 -0.53
N THR A 55 3.77 14.60 -1.32
CA THR A 55 4.47 15.12 -2.50
C THR A 55 3.49 15.59 -3.58
N ILE A 56 2.53 14.72 -3.93
CA ILE A 56 1.51 15.02 -4.95
C ILE A 56 0.17 15.47 -4.36
N ARG A 57 0.04 15.49 -3.02
CA ARG A 57 -1.13 15.94 -2.25
C ARG A 57 -2.43 15.18 -2.54
N CYS A 58 -2.34 13.99 -3.14
CA CYS A 58 -3.46 13.15 -3.50
C CYS A 58 -3.46 11.83 -2.72
N ALA A 59 -4.63 11.21 -2.63
CA ALA A 59 -4.73 9.81 -2.23
C ALA A 59 -4.17 8.93 -3.36
N VAL A 60 -3.34 7.97 -2.98
CA VAL A 60 -2.79 6.96 -3.88
C VAL A 60 -3.01 5.59 -3.29
N LYS A 61 -3.20 4.61 -4.16
CA LYS A 61 -3.16 3.20 -3.78
C LYS A 61 -1.72 2.73 -3.89
N VAL A 62 -1.13 2.32 -2.77
CA VAL A 62 0.21 1.73 -2.73
C VAL A 62 0.06 0.22 -2.62
N VAL A 63 0.74 -0.51 -3.49
CA VAL A 63 0.75 -1.95 -3.55
C VAL A 63 2.17 -2.43 -3.27
N TRP A 64 2.33 -3.21 -2.21
CA TRP A 64 3.56 -3.93 -1.90
C TRP A 64 3.46 -5.32 -2.49
N ILE A 65 4.42 -5.66 -3.35
CA ILE A 65 4.55 -6.97 -3.98
C ILE A 65 5.78 -7.63 -3.39
N TYR A 66 5.60 -8.80 -2.79
CA TYR A 66 6.66 -9.59 -2.17
C TYR A 66 7.01 -10.76 -3.09
N ARG A 67 8.31 -10.89 -3.39
CA ARG A 67 8.85 -11.94 -4.25
C ARG A 67 10.07 -12.57 -3.59
N LYS A 68 9.93 -13.82 -3.13
CA LYS A 68 10.98 -14.59 -2.44
C LYS A 68 11.67 -13.78 -1.33
N THR A 69 12.78 -13.12 -1.64
CA THR A 69 13.61 -12.34 -0.70
C THR A 69 13.50 -10.83 -0.90
N GLN A 70 12.89 -10.37 -1.99
CA GLN A 70 12.76 -8.96 -2.34
C GLN A 70 11.32 -8.50 -2.27
N TRP A 71 11.15 -7.19 -2.17
CA TRP A 71 9.84 -6.55 -2.22
C TRP A 71 9.93 -5.31 -3.10
N VAL A 72 8.83 -4.99 -3.76
CA VAL A 72 8.67 -3.79 -4.58
C VAL A 72 7.42 -3.07 -4.12
N ALA A 73 7.49 -1.75 -3.97
CA ALA A 73 6.35 -0.91 -3.68
C ALA A 73 6.01 -0.08 -4.92
N LEU A 74 4.83 -0.32 -5.48
CA LEU A 74 4.28 0.47 -6.58
C LEU A 74 3.14 1.32 -6.04
N TYR A 75 2.89 2.47 -6.66
CA TYR A 75 1.73 3.29 -6.31
C TYR A 75 1.02 3.77 -7.57
N SER A 76 -0.29 3.89 -7.47
CA SER A 76 -1.14 4.48 -8.51
C SER A 76 -2.00 5.58 -7.91
N THR A 77 -2.22 6.65 -8.67
CA THR A 77 -3.20 7.70 -8.35
C THR A 77 -4.63 7.27 -8.66
N ASP A 78 -4.79 6.27 -9.53
CA ASP A 78 -6.10 5.68 -9.80
C ASP A 78 -6.47 4.71 -8.67
N LEU A 79 -7.46 5.11 -7.87
CA LEU A 79 -7.95 4.33 -6.74
C LEU A 79 -8.92 3.22 -7.17
N SER A 80 -9.49 3.33 -8.36
CA SER A 80 -10.42 2.34 -8.93
C SER A 80 -9.68 1.12 -9.48
N LEU A 81 -8.39 1.27 -9.80
CA LEU A 81 -7.53 0.20 -10.26
C LEU A 81 -7.34 -0.85 -9.15
N SER A 82 -7.96 -2.01 -9.30
CA SER A 82 -7.68 -3.18 -8.45
C SER A 82 -6.40 -3.84 -8.94
N ALA A 83 -5.43 -4.05 -8.04
CA ALA A 83 -4.17 -4.70 -8.39
C ALA A 83 -4.35 -6.19 -8.74
N PHE A 84 -5.47 -6.77 -8.30
CA PHE A 84 -5.83 -8.16 -8.51
C PHE A 84 -7.31 -8.20 -8.83
N GLY A 85 -7.64 -8.60 -10.07
CA GLY A 85 -9.00 -8.86 -10.52
C GLY A 85 -9.45 -10.25 -10.11
#